data_AF-A0A167T401-F1
#
_entry.id   AF-A0A167T401-F1
#
_cell.length_a   1.000
_cell.length_b   1.000
_cell.length_c   1.000
_cell.angle_alpha   90.00
_cell.angle_beta   90.00
_cell.angle_gamma   90.00
#
_symmetry.space_group_name_H-M   'P 1'
#
loop_
_entity.id
_entity.type
_entity.pdbx_description
1 polymer ?
#
loop_
_entity_poly.entity_id
_entity_poly.type
_entity_poly.pdbx_seq_one_letter_code
_entity_poly.pdbx_strand_id
1 'polypeptide(L)'
;MRAVPPTTLLRHRRKCYQTGIENPRSSGNVVALRNEEASFPELIEKIVQSRYVNIGLFNLRQLFFAKFDLKAHRDKEAEDYTEIWNTLRESVSMVKGPQKSIPGQGSFAHTTGGYDAGYYGYIHSQVFSADMYPTVFRVDPLDPALGKRYRDSILKVGGSREELQVSLHKLWTTEHSDM
;
A
#
# COMPACT_ATOMS: atom_id res chain seq x y z
N MET A 1 66.79 -5.46 23.59
CA MET A 1 65.73 -6.42 23.94
C MET A 1 64.42 -5.94 23.34
N ARG A 2 63.77 -6.74 22.48
CA ARG A 2 62.50 -6.42 21.78
C ARG A 2 61.30 -6.98 22.57
N ALA A 3 60.17 -6.26 22.56
CA ALA A 3 58.81 -6.77 22.82
C ALA A 3 57.81 -5.78 22.17
N VAL A 4 57.36 -6.00 20.93
CA VAL A 4 56.06 -6.57 20.45
C VAL A 4 54.80 -5.78 20.87
N PRO A 5 54.00 -5.26 19.91
CA PRO A 5 52.80 -4.45 20.17
C PRO A 5 51.55 -5.30 20.45
N PRO A 6 50.52 -4.76 21.13
CA PRO A 6 49.30 -5.51 21.42
C PRO A 6 48.32 -5.45 20.23
N THR A 7 48.27 -6.53 19.46
CA THR A 7 47.10 -6.89 18.66
C THR A 7 46.43 -8.05 19.38
N THR A 8 45.24 -7.87 19.97
CA THR A 8 44.42 -8.99 20.47
C THR A 8 42.93 -8.65 20.36
N LEU A 9 42.33 -9.20 19.29
CA LEU A 9 41.06 -9.93 19.29
C LEU A 9 39.84 -9.31 20.00
N LEU A 10 39.01 -8.60 19.23
CA LEU A 10 37.56 -8.56 19.46
C LEU A 10 36.80 -8.82 18.15
N ARG A 11 36.91 -10.05 17.63
CA ARG A 11 35.92 -10.62 16.70
C ARG A 11 34.87 -11.34 17.55
N HIS A 12 33.92 -10.60 18.10
CA HIS A 12 32.84 -11.18 18.88
C HIS A 12 31.68 -11.63 17.97
N ARG A 13 31.57 -12.95 17.84
CA ARG A 13 30.35 -13.77 17.70
C ARG A 13 29.38 -13.44 16.55
N ARG A 14 29.61 -14.03 15.38
CA ARG A 14 28.53 -14.60 14.54
C ARG A 14 28.47 -16.11 14.78
N LYS A 15 27.66 -16.56 15.74
CA LYS A 15 27.28 -17.97 15.93
C LYS A 15 25.84 -18.04 16.45
N CYS A 16 24.91 -18.02 15.50
CA CYS A 16 23.52 -18.47 15.51
C CYS A 16 23.09 -18.18 14.06
N TYR A 17 22.93 -19.11 13.13
CA TYR A 17 22.35 -20.44 13.17
C TYR A 17 23.13 -21.33 12.19
N GLN A 18 23.77 -22.38 12.69
CA GLN A 18 24.33 -23.45 11.87
C GLN A 18 24.26 -24.73 12.70
N THR A 19 23.04 -25.22 12.86
CA THR A 19 22.78 -26.56 13.37
C THR A 19 21.65 -27.13 12.52
N GLY A 20 22.05 -27.87 11.50
CA GLY A 20 21.16 -28.55 10.59
C GLY A 20 21.99 -29.41 9.64
N ILE A 21 22.10 -30.69 10.00
CA ILE A 21 22.45 -31.82 9.12
C ILE A 21 23.96 -32.05 8.90
N GLU A 22 24.60 -32.68 9.89
CA GLU A 22 25.68 -33.65 9.60
C GLU A 22 25.02 -35.03 9.42
N ASN A 23 24.76 -35.41 8.16
CA ASN A 23 24.52 -36.80 7.78
C ASN A 23 25.54 -37.15 6.69
N PRO A 24 26.54 -38.03 6.94
CA PRO A 24 27.59 -38.32 5.96
C PRO A 24 27.18 -39.24 4.80
N ARG A 25 25.88 -39.51 4.60
CA ARG A 25 25.38 -40.41 3.54
C ARG A 25 24.27 -39.78 2.70
N SER A 26 24.61 -38.71 1.99
CA SER A 26 23.90 -38.34 0.76
C SER A 26 24.78 -37.40 -0.06
N SER A 27 25.63 -37.96 -0.90
CA SER A 27 26.19 -37.29 -2.07
C SER A 27 25.07 -37.03 -3.10
N GLY A 28 24.16 -36.14 -2.74
CA GLY A 28 23.22 -35.51 -3.65
C GLY A 28 23.65 -34.07 -3.84
N ASN A 29 23.82 -33.64 -5.08
CA ASN A 29 24.17 -32.28 -5.46
C ASN A 29 23.30 -31.26 -4.72
N VAL A 30 23.84 -30.67 -3.65
CA VAL A 30 23.30 -29.41 -3.11
C VAL A 30 23.75 -28.36 -4.11
N VAL A 31 22.92 -28.13 -5.13
CA VAL A 31 23.03 -26.96 -5.99
C VAL A 31 22.92 -25.77 -5.05
N ALA A 32 24.06 -25.14 -4.76
CA ALA A 32 24.10 -23.88 -4.06
C ALA A 32 23.33 -22.88 -4.95
N LEU A 33 22.08 -22.59 -4.59
CA LEU A 33 21.32 -21.46 -5.13
C LEU A 33 21.94 -20.16 -4.61
N ARG A 34 23.19 -19.89 -4.99
CA ARG A 34 23.67 -18.52 -5.10
C ARG A 34 23.02 -17.99 -6.37
N ASN A 35 21.81 -17.46 -6.20
CA ASN A 35 21.22 -16.61 -7.22
C ASN A 35 22.29 -15.60 -7.62
N GLU A 36 22.56 -15.47 -8.91
CA GLU A 36 23.25 -14.30 -9.44
C GLU A 36 22.48 -13.09 -8.92
N GLU A 37 23.06 -12.38 -7.95
CA GLU A 37 22.36 -11.29 -7.28
C GLU A 37 22.11 -10.20 -8.33
N ALA A 38 20.84 -10.03 -8.70
CA ALA A 38 20.41 -8.97 -9.59
C ALA A 38 20.98 -7.64 -9.09
N SER A 39 21.52 -6.86 -10.02
CA SER A 39 22.10 -5.55 -9.67
C SER A 39 21.03 -4.66 -9.03
N PHE A 40 21.43 -3.72 -8.16
CA PHE A 40 20.48 -2.82 -7.50
C PHE A 40 19.55 -2.07 -8.48
N PRO A 41 20.02 -1.58 -9.66
CA PRO A 41 19.12 -1.00 -10.68
C PRO A 41 18.09 -2.00 -11.24
N GLU A 42 18.50 -3.24 -11.50
CA GLU A 42 17.61 -4.29 -12.00
C GLU A 42 16.54 -4.65 -10.97
N LEU A 43 16.89 -4.66 -9.68
CA LEU A 43 15.92 -4.85 -8.59
C LEU A 43 14.92 -3.70 -8.51
N ILE A 44 15.37 -2.45 -8.66
CA ILE A 44 14.48 -1.28 -8.70
C ILE A 44 13.48 -1.42 -9.85
N GLU A 45 13.95 -1.77 -11.04
CA GLU A 45 13.07 -1.95 -12.21
C GLU A 45 12.03 -3.04 -11.95
N LYS A 46 12.44 -4.19 -11.42
CA LYS A 46 11.51 -5.29 -11.05
C LYS A 46 10.46 -4.85 -10.04
N ILE A 47 10.85 -4.07 -9.02
CA ILE A 47 9.92 -3.52 -8.03
C ILE A 47 8.91 -2.58 -8.70
N VAL A 48 9.38 -1.66 -9.55
CA VAL A 48 8.51 -0.72 -10.27
C VAL A 48 7.54 -1.46 -11.19
N GLN A 49 7.99 -2.46 -11.94
CA GLN A 49 7.14 -3.28 -12.81
C GLN A 49 6.09 -4.08 -12.01
N SER A 50 6.43 -4.55 -10.81
CA SER A 50 5.52 -5.31 -9.95
C SER A 50 4.38 -4.50 -9.34
N ARG A 51 4.39 -3.17 -9.45
CA ARG A 51 3.44 -2.26 -8.76
C ARG A 51 1.96 -2.53 -9.03
N TYR A 52 1.64 -3.19 -10.15
CA TYR A 52 0.27 -3.48 -10.57
C TYR A 52 -0.15 -4.93 -10.30
N VAL A 53 0.75 -5.76 -9.78
CA VAL A 53 0.43 -7.12 -9.38
C VAL A 53 -0.68 -7.07 -8.32
N ASN A 54 -1.75 -7.82 -8.54
CA ASN A 54 -2.94 -7.90 -7.68
C ASN A 54 -3.73 -6.59 -7.48
N ILE A 55 -3.47 -5.53 -8.26
CA ILE A 55 -4.16 -4.24 -8.08
C ILE A 55 -5.69 -4.38 -8.24
N GLY A 56 -6.16 -5.28 -9.10
CA GLY A 56 -7.59 -5.58 -9.24
C GLY A 56 -8.20 -6.14 -7.95
N LEU A 57 -7.61 -7.21 -7.40
CA LEU A 57 -8.08 -7.83 -6.14
C LEU A 57 -7.97 -6.86 -4.96
N PHE A 58 -6.90 -6.05 -4.93
CA PHE A 58 -6.74 -4.99 -3.94
C PHE A 58 -7.91 -3.99 -3.98
N ASN A 59 -8.25 -3.47 -5.16
CA ASN A 59 -9.36 -2.53 -5.32
C ASN A 59 -10.73 -3.17 -5.05
N LEU A 60 -10.96 -4.41 -5.45
CA LEU A 60 -12.19 -5.12 -5.12
C LEU A 60 -12.37 -5.27 -3.60
N ARG A 61 -11.29 -5.49 -2.86
CA ARG A 61 -11.32 -5.50 -1.39
C ARG A 61 -11.68 -4.14 -0.81
N GLN A 62 -11.14 -3.05 -1.36
CA GLN A 62 -11.50 -1.69 -0.96
C GLN A 62 -12.99 -1.38 -1.26
N LEU A 63 -13.49 -1.80 -2.43
CA LEU A 63 -14.90 -1.67 -2.81
C LEU A 63 -15.82 -2.48 -1.91
N PHE A 64 -15.39 -3.68 -1.49
CA PHE A 64 -16.11 -4.50 -0.54
C PHE A 64 -16.33 -3.75 0.78
N PHE A 65 -15.27 -3.20 1.38
CA PHE A 65 -15.40 -2.43 2.62
C PHE A 65 -16.28 -1.20 2.46
N ALA A 66 -16.14 -0.45 1.36
CA ALA A 66 -16.97 0.70 1.08
C ALA A 66 -18.45 0.33 0.94
N LYS A 67 -18.76 -0.77 0.25
CA LYS A 67 -20.13 -1.28 0.12
C LYS A 67 -20.71 -1.76 1.44
N PHE A 68 -19.90 -2.46 2.25
CA PHE A 68 -20.32 -2.91 3.57
C PHE A 68 -20.63 -1.71 4.48
N ASP A 69 -19.72 -0.73 4.55
CA ASP A 69 -19.86 0.49 5.32
C ASP A 69 -21.14 1.26 4.95
N LEU A 70 -21.33 1.55 3.65
CA LEU A 70 -22.54 2.23 3.19
C LEU A 70 -23.82 1.45 3.47
N LYS A 71 -23.81 0.12 3.28
CA LYS A 71 -24.98 -0.72 3.54
C LYS A 71 -25.32 -0.75 5.02
N ALA A 72 -24.32 -0.90 5.89
CA ALA A 72 -24.49 -0.95 7.33
C ALA A 72 -25.05 0.36 7.90
N HIS A 73 -24.69 1.51 7.33
CA HIS A 73 -25.17 2.82 7.78
C HIS A 73 -26.47 3.28 7.08
N ARG A 74 -26.86 2.65 5.96
CA ARG A 74 -28.10 2.94 5.24
C ARG A 74 -29.28 2.11 5.73
N ASP A 75 -29.06 0.81 5.92
CA ASP A 75 -30.12 -0.15 6.20
C ASP A 75 -30.42 -0.15 7.71
N LYS A 76 -31.56 0.42 8.10
CA LYS A 76 -31.93 0.59 9.52
C LYS A 76 -32.38 -0.70 10.22
N GLU A 77 -32.63 -1.76 9.45
CA GLU A 77 -33.20 -3.04 9.89
C GLU A 77 -32.25 -4.23 9.60
N ALA A 78 -30.94 -4.01 9.56
CA ALA A 78 -30.01 -5.09 9.26
C ALA A 78 -29.95 -6.11 10.43
N GLU A 79 -30.53 -7.29 10.24
CA GLU A 79 -30.64 -8.33 11.28
C GLU A 79 -29.34 -9.14 11.51
N ASP A 80 -28.48 -9.30 10.49
CA ASP A 80 -27.18 -9.99 10.63
C ASP A 80 -26.05 -9.35 9.80
N TYR A 81 -25.24 -8.53 10.46
CA TYR A 81 -24.05 -7.92 9.85
C TYR A 81 -22.96 -8.93 9.48
N THR A 82 -22.92 -10.09 10.14
CA THR A 82 -21.98 -11.17 9.80
C THR A 82 -22.34 -11.74 8.44
N GLU A 83 -23.62 -11.99 8.19
CA GLU A 83 -24.05 -12.50 6.90
C GLU A 83 -23.80 -11.47 5.80
N ILE A 84 -24.21 -10.21 6.00
CA ILE A 84 -23.95 -9.11 5.06
C ILE A 84 -22.46 -9.02 4.70
N TRP A 85 -21.58 -9.10 5.70
CA TRP A 85 -20.14 -9.08 5.51
C TRP A 85 -19.66 -10.22 4.60
N ASN A 86 -20.06 -11.45 4.89
CA ASN A 86 -19.62 -12.63 4.13
C ASN A 86 -20.19 -12.61 2.69
N THR A 87 -21.48 -12.29 2.53
CA THR A 87 -22.12 -12.18 1.20
C THR A 87 -21.45 -11.10 0.35
N LEU A 88 -21.21 -9.90 0.91
CA LEU A 88 -20.56 -8.81 0.17
C LEU A 88 -19.11 -9.13 -0.15
N ARG A 89 -18.37 -9.75 0.77
CA ARG A 89 -16.98 -10.15 0.53
C ARG A 89 -16.90 -11.06 -0.68
N GLU A 90 -17.72 -12.11 -0.71
CA GLU A 90 -17.68 -13.09 -1.81
C GLU A 90 -18.18 -12.48 -3.12
N SER A 91 -19.32 -11.79 -3.11
CA SER A 91 -19.90 -11.19 -4.33
C SER A 91 -19.05 -10.09 -4.96
N VAL A 92 -18.31 -9.31 -4.15
CA VAL A 92 -17.48 -8.20 -4.65
C VAL A 92 -16.06 -8.66 -4.96
N SER A 93 -15.42 -9.41 -4.06
CA SER A 93 -14.02 -9.80 -4.24
C SER A 93 -13.83 -11.09 -5.04
N MET A 94 -14.90 -11.86 -5.26
CA MET A 94 -14.87 -13.21 -5.85
C MET A 94 -14.04 -14.22 -5.05
N VAL A 95 -13.60 -13.85 -3.83
CA VAL A 95 -12.87 -14.73 -2.92
C VAL A 95 -13.89 -15.42 -2.03
N LYS A 96 -14.00 -16.75 -2.18
CA LYS A 96 -14.90 -17.57 -1.38
C LYS A 96 -14.63 -17.40 0.12
N GLY A 97 -15.71 -17.36 0.89
CA GLY A 97 -15.66 -17.37 2.35
C GLY A 97 -15.23 -18.73 2.91
N PRO A 98 -14.87 -18.78 4.22
CA PRO A 98 -14.88 -20.04 4.95
C PRO A 98 -16.28 -20.69 4.93
N GLN A 99 -16.35 -22.01 5.15
CA GLN A 99 -17.63 -22.75 5.13
C GLN A 99 -18.65 -22.25 6.17
N LYS A 100 -18.17 -21.64 7.25
CA LYS A 100 -18.99 -21.00 8.29
C LYS A 100 -18.77 -19.50 8.24
N SER A 101 -19.85 -18.72 8.23
CA SER A 101 -19.79 -17.25 8.27
C SER A 101 -18.94 -16.78 9.46
N ILE A 102 -18.00 -15.87 9.17
CA ILE A 102 -17.09 -15.29 10.17
C ILE A 102 -17.45 -13.82 10.45
N PRO A 103 -17.43 -13.36 11.70
CA PRO A 103 -17.80 -11.98 12.07
C PRO A 103 -16.66 -10.99 11.78
N GLY A 104 -16.22 -10.92 10.52
CA GLY A 104 -15.09 -10.09 10.10
C GLY A 104 -15.32 -8.59 10.29
N GLN A 105 -16.58 -8.14 10.26
CA GLN A 105 -16.97 -6.76 10.52
C GLN A 105 -16.53 -6.26 11.89
N GLY A 106 -16.40 -7.14 12.89
CA GLY A 106 -15.93 -6.76 14.23
C GLY A 106 -14.48 -6.26 14.25
N SER A 107 -13.70 -6.55 13.21
CA SER A 107 -12.33 -6.05 13.03
C SER A 107 -12.24 -4.80 12.15
N PHE A 108 -13.37 -4.31 11.63
CA PHE A 108 -13.40 -3.16 10.73
C PHE A 108 -13.54 -1.85 11.51
N ALA A 109 -12.44 -1.39 12.11
CA ALA A 109 -12.45 -0.23 13.01
C ALA A 109 -12.86 1.10 12.36
N HIS A 110 -12.81 1.22 11.03
CA HIS A 110 -13.20 2.46 10.34
C HIS A 110 -14.65 2.86 10.57
N THR A 111 -15.56 1.89 10.78
CA THR A 111 -16.98 2.18 11.05
C THR A 111 -17.22 2.73 12.45
N THR A 112 -16.24 2.64 13.36
CA THR A 112 -16.35 3.13 14.74
C THR A 112 -15.32 4.21 15.07
N GLY A 113 -14.46 4.57 14.11
CA GLY A 113 -13.36 5.51 14.25
C GLY A 113 -13.62 6.92 13.69
N GLY A 114 -14.88 7.30 13.44
CA GLY A 114 -15.25 8.56 12.80
C GLY A 114 -15.08 8.56 11.28
N TYR A 115 -15.11 7.37 10.66
CA TYR A 115 -15.07 7.16 9.22
C TYR A 115 -16.30 6.37 8.72
N ASP A 116 -17.34 6.34 9.55
CA ASP A 116 -18.65 5.74 9.28
C ASP A 116 -19.30 6.36 8.04
N ALA A 117 -19.85 5.50 7.18
CA ALA A 117 -20.38 5.87 5.87
C ALA A 117 -19.40 6.69 4.98
N GLY A 118 -18.10 6.61 5.26
CA GLY A 118 -17.04 7.40 4.64
C GLY A 118 -15.95 6.57 3.98
N TYR A 119 -15.95 5.24 4.12
CA TYR A 119 -14.83 4.40 3.67
C TYR A 119 -14.60 4.48 2.14
N TYR A 120 -15.65 4.74 1.36
CA TYR A 120 -15.53 4.98 -0.09
C TYR A 120 -14.58 6.14 -0.44
N GLY A 121 -14.37 7.06 0.51
CA GLY A 121 -13.45 8.19 0.39
C GLY A 121 -12.02 7.79 0.02
N TYR A 122 -11.55 6.59 0.41
CA TYR A 122 -10.23 6.12 0.00
C TYR A 122 -10.09 5.96 -1.52
N ILE A 123 -11.04 5.25 -2.16
CA ILE A 123 -11.02 5.07 -3.62
C ILE A 123 -11.32 6.41 -4.31
N HIS A 124 -12.25 7.19 -3.77
CA HIS A 124 -12.58 8.50 -4.32
C HIS A 124 -11.36 9.43 -4.36
N SER A 125 -10.62 9.56 -3.25
CA SER A 125 -9.38 10.35 -3.19
C SER A 125 -8.27 9.76 -4.06
N GLN A 126 -8.27 8.45 -4.28
CA GLN A 126 -7.32 7.80 -5.19
C GLN A 126 -7.55 8.23 -6.64
N VAL A 127 -8.80 8.48 -7.08
CA VAL A 127 -9.07 9.01 -8.42
C VAL A 127 -8.39 10.36 -8.63
N PHE A 128 -8.52 11.29 -7.68
CA PHE A 128 -7.88 12.60 -7.80
C PHE A 128 -6.35 12.51 -7.80
N SER A 129 -5.76 11.70 -6.91
CA SER A 129 -4.30 11.55 -6.88
C SER A 129 -3.74 10.84 -8.11
N ALA A 130 -4.46 9.84 -8.64
CA ALA A 130 -4.10 9.13 -9.86
C ALA A 130 -4.22 9.99 -11.11
N ASP A 131 -5.06 11.02 -11.10
CA ASP A 131 -5.15 12.01 -12.18
C ASP A 131 -4.11 13.13 -12.00
N MET A 132 -3.97 13.66 -10.78
CA MET A 132 -3.05 14.75 -10.45
C MET A 132 -1.59 14.42 -10.74
N TYR A 133 -1.13 13.21 -10.40
CA TYR A 133 0.27 12.84 -10.62
C TYR A 133 0.69 12.86 -12.11
N PRO A 134 0.01 12.13 -13.02
CA PRO A 134 0.40 12.12 -14.44
C PRO A 134 0.21 13.47 -15.12
N THR A 135 -0.75 14.29 -14.68
CA THR A 135 -1.08 15.59 -15.29
C THR A 135 -0.19 16.73 -14.80
N VAL A 136 0.23 16.71 -13.53
CA VAL A 136 0.95 17.83 -12.91
C VAL A 136 2.42 17.48 -12.64
N PHE A 137 2.70 16.30 -12.09
CA PHE A 137 4.01 15.99 -11.48
C PHE A 137 4.89 15.06 -12.31
N ARG A 138 4.39 14.45 -13.39
CA ARG A 138 5.11 13.40 -14.12
C ARG A 138 6.45 13.85 -14.70
N VAL A 139 6.53 15.10 -15.17
CA VAL A 139 7.73 15.63 -15.84
C VAL A 139 8.87 15.82 -14.84
N ASP A 140 8.59 16.50 -13.73
CA ASP A 140 9.50 16.64 -12.60
C ASP A 140 8.72 16.57 -11.28
N PRO A 141 8.69 15.40 -10.61
CA PRO A 141 7.96 15.23 -9.36
C PRO A 141 8.51 16.06 -8.20
N LEU A 142 9.74 16.58 -8.32
CA LEU A 142 10.44 17.31 -7.27
C LEU A 142 10.61 18.81 -7.59
N ASP A 143 9.96 19.31 -8.65
CA ASP A 143 9.97 20.74 -8.99
C ASP A 143 9.44 21.58 -7.80
N PRO A 144 10.27 22.48 -7.23
CA PRO A 144 9.88 23.34 -6.12
C PRO A 144 8.69 24.26 -6.45
N ALA A 145 8.56 24.71 -7.71
CA ALA A 145 7.46 25.55 -8.14
C ALA A 145 6.13 24.79 -8.14
N LEU A 146 6.11 23.56 -8.66
CA LEU A 146 4.94 22.68 -8.60
C LEU A 146 4.60 22.30 -7.16
N GLY A 147 5.59 22.00 -6.33
CA GLY A 147 5.41 21.73 -4.91
C GLY A 147 4.77 22.92 -4.17
N LYS A 148 5.22 24.15 -4.44
CA LYS A 148 4.63 25.37 -3.89
C LYS A 148 3.18 25.56 -4.35
N ARG A 149 2.90 25.31 -5.63
CA ARG A 149 1.54 25.39 -6.19
C ARG A 149 0.58 24.42 -5.50
N TYR A 150 0.99 23.16 -5.33
CA TYR A 150 0.21 22.15 -4.62
C TYR A 150 -0.05 22.54 -3.16
N ARG A 151 0.98 23.01 -2.46
CA ARG A 151 0.83 23.53 -1.09
C ARG A 151 -0.20 24.64 -1.04
N ASP A 152 -0.06 25.68 -1.87
CA ASP A 152 -0.91 26.87 -1.78
C ASP A 152 -2.36 26.62 -2.23
N SER A 153 -2.57 25.67 -3.15
CA SER A 153 -3.89 25.39 -3.75
C SER A 153 -4.66 24.30 -3.02
N ILE A 154 -3.97 23.25 -2.53
CA ILE A 154 -4.59 22.07 -1.91
C ILE A 154 -4.36 22.06 -0.40
N LEU A 155 -3.10 22.06 0.07
CA LEU A 155 -2.81 21.81 1.49
C LEU A 155 -3.12 23.00 2.40
N LYS A 156 -2.78 24.21 1.98
CA LYS A 156 -2.86 25.43 2.80
C LYS A 156 -4.29 25.85 3.11
N VAL A 157 -5.24 25.53 2.24
CA VAL A 157 -6.64 25.95 2.40
C VAL A 157 -7.39 25.11 3.43
N GLY A 158 -6.96 23.87 3.69
CA GLY A 158 -7.69 22.94 4.56
C GLY A 158 -9.17 22.83 4.16
N GLY A 159 -10.07 22.75 5.14
CA GLY A 159 -11.52 22.73 4.93
C GLY A 159 -12.18 24.09 4.73
N SER A 160 -11.41 25.18 4.50
CA SER A 160 -11.98 26.54 4.39
C SER A 160 -12.65 26.85 3.05
N ARG A 161 -12.56 25.93 2.07
CA ARG A 161 -13.12 26.06 0.72
C ARG A 161 -13.66 24.73 0.25
N GLU A 162 -14.61 24.76 -0.68
CA GLU A 162 -15.06 23.55 -1.37
C GLU A 162 -13.95 22.98 -2.27
N GLU A 163 -13.71 21.68 -2.13
CA GLU A 163 -12.63 20.92 -2.77
C GLU A 163 -12.74 20.92 -4.29
N LEU A 164 -13.89 20.46 -4.81
CA LEU A 164 -14.07 20.11 -6.22
C LEU A 164 -13.98 21.32 -7.17
N GLN A 165 -14.54 22.46 -6.78
CA GLN A 165 -14.62 23.61 -7.68
C GLN A 165 -13.39 24.50 -7.64
N VAL A 166 -12.75 24.69 -6.48
CA VAL A 166 -11.78 25.79 -6.31
C VAL A 166 -10.36 25.27 -6.21
N SER A 167 -10.11 24.22 -5.43
CA SER A 167 -8.76 23.74 -5.15
C SER A 167 -8.21 22.89 -6.30
N LEU A 168 -9.04 21.96 -6.76
CA LEU A 168 -8.71 21.09 -7.88
C LEU A 168 -8.58 21.85 -9.21
N HIS A 169 -9.54 22.73 -9.52
CA HIS A 169 -9.47 23.57 -10.72
C HIS A 169 -8.17 24.40 -10.76
N LYS A 170 -7.78 25.07 -9.67
CA LYS A 170 -6.55 25.89 -9.61
C LYS A 170 -5.27 25.10 -9.86
N LEU A 171 -5.26 23.81 -9.54
CA LEU A 171 -4.11 22.96 -9.83
C LEU A 171 -4.07 22.51 -11.30
N TRP A 172 -5.24 22.36 -11.93
CA TRP A 172 -5.36 21.87 -13.31
C TRP A 172 -5.39 22.94 -14.40
N THR A 173 -5.91 24.15 -14.16
CA THR A 173 -6.31 25.08 -15.24
C THR A 173 -5.40 26.29 -15.48
N THR A 174 -4.11 26.23 -15.16
CA THR A 174 -3.17 27.22 -15.74
C THR A 174 -2.35 26.57 -16.84
N GLU A 175 -2.80 26.89 -18.06
CA GLU A 175 -2.12 26.99 -19.34
C GLU A 175 -0.79 26.25 -19.55
N HIS A 176 -0.83 25.33 -20.51
CA HIS A 176 0.30 24.97 -21.37
C HIS A 176 0.61 26.12 -22.37
N SER A 177 0.61 27.39 -21.95
CA SER A 177 0.76 28.54 -22.85
C SER A 177 2.19 28.94 -23.15
N ASP A 178 3.22 28.25 -22.66
CA ASP A 178 4.61 28.53 -23.01
C ASP A 178 5.46 27.25 -22.97
N MET A 179 5.38 26.45 -24.04
CA MET A 179 6.51 25.68 -24.59
C MET A 179 6.25 25.25 -26.03
#